data_AF-A0A519JZT4-F1
#
_entry.id   AF-A0A519JZT4-F1
#
_cell.length_a   1.000
_cell.length_b   1.000
_cell.length_c   1.000
_cell.angle_alpha   90.00
_cell.angle_beta   90.00
_cell.angle_gamma   90.00
#
_symmetry.space_group_name_H-M   'P 1'
#
loop_
_entity.id
_entity.type
_entity.pdbx_description
1 polymer ?
#
loop_
_entity_poly.entity_id
_entity_poly.type
_entity_poly.pdbx_seq_one_letter_code
_entity_poly.pdbx_strand_id
1 'polypeptide(L)'
;MQPIASNGYSVFFNDGGYNALNSLLEAKKYSAVFVIVDSNTNEFCLHDFLSYVATEIEVEIIEIESGEGFKTIETCSEIWSILSEFNADRKSVVINLGGGVITDLGGFVASTFKRGIDFINVPTTLLGMVDASVGGKNGVDLGGLKNQIGTINSPQMVLIDTAYLQTLPQNEMRSGLAEMLKHGLIADADYWRHFNDLSKIDFADFDELIHQSVVIKNNIVTQDPTENGIRKALNFGHTLGHAIESRFLLKEKPLLHGEAIAAGMIMESFIAMRKNLLSAEEYLQIKTVIGSIFDKINFDDQDIDTIIELL
;
A
#
# COMPACT_ATOMS: atom_id res chain seq x y z
N MET A 1 -2.52 19.61 -5.57
CA MET A 1 -1.17 18.99 -5.62
C MET A 1 -0.78 18.70 -7.06
N GLN A 2 0.52 18.73 -7.40
CA GLN A 2 0.98 18.42 -8.76
C GLN A 2 1.05 16.90 -8.97
N PRO A 3 0.73 16.40 -10.18
CA PRO A 3 0.93 14.98 -10.51
C PRO A 3 2.39 14.57 -10.39
N ILE A 4 2.63 13.32 -10.00
CA ILE A 4 3.96 12.73 -9.90
C ILE A 4 4.15 11.78 -11.08
N ALA A 5 5.13 12.06 -11.93
CA ALA A 5 5.50 11.16 -13.02
C ALA A 5 6.29 9.96 -12.50
N SER A 6 5.87 8.75 -12.89
CA SER A 6 6.56 7.49 -12.59
C SER A 6 7.03 6.81 -13.88
N ASN A 7 7.56 5.60 -13.77
CA ASN A 7 7.98 4.80 -14.91
C ASN A 7 6.77 4.23 -15.66
N GLY A 8 6.28 4.97 -16.67
CA GLY A 8 5.22 4.51 -17.57
C GLY A 8 3.79 4.85 -17.13
N TYR A 9 3.62 5.53 -16.00
CA TYR A 9 2.33 6.02 -15.49
C TYR A 9 2.51 7.28 -14.65
N SER A 10 1.41 7.86 -14.16
CA SER A 10 1.45 9.02 -13.26
C SER A 10 0.54 8.81 -12.06
N VAL A 11 0.94 9.40 -10.93
CA VAL A 11 0.14 9.49 -9.71
C VAL A 11 -0.55 10.85 -9.71
N PHE A 12 -1.87 10.85 -9.61
CA PHE A 12 -2.70 12.04 -9.55
C PHE A 12 -3.40 12.14 -8.20
N PHE A 13 -3.81 13.37 -7.87
CA PHE A 13 -4.31 13.69 -6.53
C PHE A 13 -5.68 14.39 -6.61
N ASN A 14 -6.60 13.98 -5.72
CA ASN A 14 -7.91 14.58 -5.46
C ASN A 14 -8.68 14.85 -6.79
N ASP A 15 -9.37 15.99 -6.90
CA ASP A 15 -10.11 16.42 -8.11
C ASP A 15 -9.29 16.29 -9.41
N GLY A 16 -8.00 16.62 -9.36
CA GLY A 16 -7.10 16.53 -10.50
C GLY A 16 -6.96 15.10 -11.02
N GLY A 17 -7.06 14.12 -10.14
CA GLY A 17 -7.00 12.72 -10.50
C GLY A 17 -8.31 12.16 -11.05
N TYR A 18 -9.48 12.59 -10.56
CA TYR A 18 -10.75 12.21 -11.20
C TYR A 18 -10.86 12.76 -12.62
N ASN A 19 -10.39 13.99 -12.84
CA ASN A 19 -10.29 14.58 -14.19
C ASN A 19 -9.39 13.73 -15.11
N ALA A 20 -8.25 13.24 -14.59
CA ALA A 20 -7.36 12.36 -15.33
C ALA A 20 -7.98 10.99 -15.61
N LEU A 21 -8.68 10.41 -14.63
CA LEU A 21 -9.41 9.15 -14.78
C LEU A 21 -10.46 9.23 -15.88
N ASN A 22 -11.33 10.25 -15.81
CA ASN A 22 -12.40 10.44 -16.80
C ASN A 22 -11.82 10.66 -18.21
N SER A 23 -10.76 11.45 -18.32
CA SER A 23 -10.04 11.65 -19.59
C SER A 23 -9.43 10.36 -20.13
N LEU A 24 -8.87 9.50 -19.26
CA LEU A 24 -8.30 8.22 -19.63
C LEU A 24 -9.37 7.25 -20.14
N LEU A 25 -10.50 7.15 -19.43
CA LEU A 25 -11.63 6.29 -19.82
C LEU A 25 -12.20 6.72 -21.19
N GLU A 26 -12.39 8.02 -21.41
CA GLU A 26 -12.85 8.57 -22.68
C GLU A 26 -11.86 8.29 -23.83
N ALA A 27 -10.56 8.47 -23.59
CA ALA A 27 -9.53 8.28 -24.59
C ALA A 27 -9.31 6.81 -24.99
N LYS A 28 -9.30 5.90 -24.00
CA LYS A 28 -9.02 4.47 -24.21
C LYS A 28 -10.21 3.71 -24.76
N LYS A 29 -11.44 4.17 -24.48
CA LYS A 29 -12.69 3.50 -24.90
C LYS A 29 -12.67 2.02 -24.55
N TYR A 30 -12.46 1.73 -23.27
CA TYR A 30 -12.47 0.36 -22.76
C TYR A 30 -13.81 -0.33 -23.10
N SER A 31 -13.75 -1.64 -23.32
CA SER A 31 -14.93 -2.46 -23.63
C SER A 31 -15.85 -2.65 -22.42
N ALA A 32 -15.27 -2.68 -21.23
CA ALA A 32 -15.94 -2.81 -19.94
C ALA A 32 -15.03 -2.28 -18.83
N VAL A 33 -15.62 -1.76 -17.76
CA VAL A 33 -14.93 -1.31 -16.55
C VAL A 33 -15.36 -2.20 -15.39
N PHE A 34 -14.39 -2.78 -14.69
CA PHE A 34 -14.63 -3.57 -13.47
C PHE A 34 -14.04 -2.82 -12.29
N VAL A 35 -14.81 -2.60 -11.22
CA VAL A 35 -14.32 -2.02 -9.98
C VAL A 35 -14.26 -3.11 -8.93
N ILE A 36 -13.05 -3.41 -8.44
CA ILE A 36 -12.83 -4.35 -7.34
C ILE A 36 -12.79 -3.55 -6.04
N VAL A 37 -13.59 -3.97 -5.06
CA VAL A 37 -13.68 -3.40 -3.71
C VAL A 37 -13.71 -4.48 -2.64
N ASP A 38 -13.27 -4.16 -1.43
CA ASP A 38 -13.64 -4.95 -0.24
C ASP A 38 -14.93 -4.44 0.40
N SER A 39 -15.50 -5.21 1.33
CA SER A 39 -16.76 -4.88 2.00
C SER A 39 -16.76 -3.53 2.74
N ASN A 40 -15.64 -3.11 3.34
CA ASN A 40 -15.54 -1.78 3.96
C ASN A 40 -15.49 -0.67 2.91
N THR A 41 -14.73 -0.88 1.84
CA THR A 41 -14.57 0.10 0.77
C THR A 41 -15.86 0.28 -0.02
N ASN A 42 -16.62 -0.80 -0.20
CA ASN A 42 -17.98 -0.77 -0.75
C ASN A 42 -18.90 0.13 0.09
N GLU A 43 -18.87 -0.03 1.42
CA GLU A 43 -19.70 0.75 2.34
C GLU A 43 -19.30 2.23 2.37
N PHE A 44 -18.01 2.55 2.45
CA PHE A 44 -17.54 3.90 2.80
C PHE A 44 -17.01 4.73 1.64
N CYS A 45 -16.61 4.13 0.51
CA CYS A 45 -15.88 4.84 -0.55
C CYS A 45 -16.53 4.71 -1.92
N LEU A 46 -17.19 3.59 -2.22
CA LEU A 46 -17.67 3.29 -3.57
C LEU A 46 -18.69 4.32 -4.08
N HIS A 47 -19.63 4.75 -3.23
CA HIS A 47 -20.65 5.72 -3.62
C HIS A 47 -20.02 7.05 -4.08
N ASP A 48 -19.09 7.58 -3.29
CA ASP A 48 -18.41 8.83 -3.60
C ASP A 48 -17.54 8.67 -4.86
N PHE A 49 -16.78 7.57 -4.96
CA PHE A 49 -16.00 7.25 -6.16
C PHE A 49 -16.86 7.27 -7.44
N LEU A 50 -17.98 6.54 -7.45
CA LEU A 50 -18.87 6.46 -8.61
C LEU A 50 -19.49 7.81 -8.97
N SER A 51 -19.67 8.71 -8.00
CA SER A 51 -20.19 10.06 -8.25
C SER A 51 -19.24 10.93 -9.09
N TYR A 52 -17.94 10.63 -9.07
CA TYR A 52 -16.91 11.34 -9.84
C TYR A 52 -16.58 10.66 -11.18
N VAL A 53 -16.93 9.38 -11.35
CA VAL A 53 -16.66 8.64 -12.60
C VAL A 53 -17.69 9.03 -13.65
N ALA A 54 -17.22 9.78 -14.66
CA ALA A 54 -18.03 10.21 -15.79
C ALA A 54 -17.75 9.32 -17.00
N THR A 55 -18.49 8.22 -17.12
CA THR A 55 -18.37 7.28 -18.26
C THR A 55 -19.72 6.75 -18.70
N GLU A 56 -19.87 6.49 -20.00
CA GLU A 56 -21.02 5.76 -20.56
C GLU A 56 -20.75 4.24 -20.64
N ILE A 57 -19.53 3.80 -20.31
CA ILE A 57 -19.15 2.39 -20.29
C ILE A 57 -19.82 1.72 -19.09
N GLU A 58 -20.33 0.51 -19.29
CA GLU A 58 -20.88 -0.31 -18.21
C GLU A 58 -19.80 -0.58 -17.13
N VAL A 59 -20.16 -0.27 -15.88
CA VAL A 59 -19.30 -0.43 -14.70
C VAL A 59 -19.84 -1.58 -13.87
N GLU A 60 -19.09 -2.67 -13.80
CA GLU A 60 -19.41 -3.83 -12.98
C GLU A 60 -18.63 -3.79 -11.67
N ILE A 61 -19.33 -4.03 -10.55
CA ILE A 61 -18.74 -4.01 -9.21
C ILE A 61 -18.47 -5.45 -8.76
N ILE A 62 -17.23 -5.73 -8.37
CA ILE A 62 -16.80 -7.00 -7.80
C ILE A 62 -16.42 -6.75 -6.35
N GLU A 63 -17.29 -7.15 -5.44
CA GLU A 63 -17.06 -7.06 -4.01
C GLU A 63 -16.45 -8.37 -3.48
N ILE A 64 -15.41 -8.23 -2.65
CA ILE A 64 -14.87 -9.32 -1.84
C ILE A 64 -14.96 -8.99 -0.35
N GLU A 65 -14.84 -10.01 0.49
CA GLU A 65 -14.75 -9.79 1.93
C GLU A 65 -13.45 -9.07 2.31
N SER A 66 -13.54 -8.20 3.32
CA SER A 66 -12.40 -7.42 3.79
C SER A 66 -11.43 -8.22 4.64
N GLY A 67 -10.14 -7.86 4.53
CA GLY A 67 -9.07 -8.39 5.36
C GLY A 67 -8.03 -9.21 4.60
N GLU A 68 -6.85 -9.33 5.20
CA GLU A 68 -5.70 -10.02 4.60
C GLU A 68 -5.98 -11.50 4.28
N GLY A 69 -6.86 -12.15 5.05
CA GLY A 69 -7.23 -13.56 4.83
C GLY A 69 -7.86 -13.84 3.46
N PHE A 70 -8.32 -12.81 2.75
CA PHE A 70 -8.87 -12.89 1.40
C PHE A 70 -7.85 -12.49 0.31
N LYS A 71 -6.61 -12.18 0.70
CA LYS A 71 -5.51 -11.88 -0.23
C LYS A 71 -4.87 -13.18 -0.76
N THR A 72 -5.68 -14.05 -1.38
CA THR A 72 -5.28 -15.41 -1.72
C THR A 72 -5.43 -15.73 -3.21
N ILE A 73 -4.83 -16.85 -3.64
CA ILE A 73 -4.97 -17.32 -5.02
C ILE A 73 -6.39 -17.81 -5.31
N GLU A 74 -7.10 -18.30 -4.30
CA GLU A 74 -8.49 -18.73 -4.38
C GLU A 74 -9.40 -17.54 -4.73
N THR A 75 -9.27 -16.42 -4.01
CA THR A 75 -10.01 -15.19 -4.31
C THR A 75 -9.67 -14.65 -5.70
N CYS A 76 -8.41 -14.75 -6.14
CA CYS A 76 -8.06 -14.41 -7.53
C CYS A 76 -8.79 -15.28 -8.55
N SER A 77 -8.92 -16.58 -8.28
CA SER A 77 -9.63 -17.52 -9.16
C SER A 77 -11.12 -17.21 -9.26
N GLU A 78 -11.75 -16.79 -8.17
CA GLU A 78 -13.14 -16.33 -8.14
C GLU A 78 -13.30 -15.07 -9.00
N ILE A 79 -12.44 -14.08 -8.82
CA ILE A 79 -12.49 -12.84 -9.61
C ILE A 79 -12.24 -13.11 -11.10
N TRP A 80 -11.28 -13.96 -11.48
CA TRP A 80 -11.10 -14.34 -12.89
C TRP A 80 -12.32 -15.04 -13.50
N SER A 81 -13.07 -15.78 -12.69
CA SER A 81 -14.31 -16.43 -13.11
C SER A 81 -15.38 -15.37 -13.38
N ILE A 82 -15.57 -14.43 -12.45
CA ILE A 82 -16.49 -13.29 -12.61
C ILE A 82 -16.12 -12.46 -13.85
N LEU A 83 -14.85 -12.08 -14.02
CA LEU A 83 -14.39 -11.37 -15.21
C LEU A 83 -14.74 -12.12 -16.50
N SER A 84 -14.63 -13.46 -16.50
CA SER A 84 -14.98 -14.27 -17.66
C SER A 84 -16.48 -14.34 -17.91
N GLU A 85 -17.30 -14.45 -16.86
CA GLU A 85 -18.76 -14.47 -16.92
C GLU A 85 -19.34 -13.16 -17.47
N PHE A 86 -18.76 -12.03 -17.05
CA PHE A 86 -19.12 -10.69 -17.52
C PHE A 86 -18.39 -10.29 -18.81
N ASN A 87 -17.85 -11.27 -19.56
CA ASN A 87 -17.24 -11.08 -20.87
C ASN A 87 -16.08 -10.05 -20.92
N ALA A 88 -15.34 -9.88 -19.81
CA ALA A 88 -14.12 -9.07 -19.82
C ALA A 88 -13.18 -9.55 -20.93
N ASP A 89 -12.64 -8.61 -21.71
CA ASP A 89 -11.74 -8.87 -22.83
C ASP A 89 -10.39 -8.16 -22.65
N ARG A 90 -9.51 -8.23 -23.66
CA ARG A 90 -8.18 -7.61 -23.57
C ARG A 90 -8.21 -6.07 -23.58
N LYS A 91 -9.39 -5.48 -23.82
CA LYS A 91 -9.66 -4.05 -23.79
C LYS A 91 -10.56 -3.68 -22.61
N SER A 92 -10.71 -4.54 -21.62
CA SER A 92 -11.33 -4.18 -20.35
C SER A 92 -10.30 -3.54 -19.42
N VAL A 93 -10.77 -2.82 -18.42
CA VAL A 93 -9.94 -2.23 -17.35
C VAL A 93 -10.46 -2.64 -15.99
N VAL A 94 -9.54 -2.91 -15.07
CA VAL A 94 -9.84 -3.13 -13.66
C VAL A 94 -9.46 -1.89 -12.85
N ILE A 95 -10.38 -1.36 -12.07
CA ILE A 95 -10.16 -0.28 -11.11
C ILE A 95 -10.13 -0.91 -9.72
N ASN A 96 -8.97 -0.87 -9.07
CA ASN A 96 -8.78 -1.39 -7.73
C ASN A 96 -9.05 -0.26 -6.73
N LEU A 97 -10.28 -0.17 -6.22
CA LEU A 97 -10.69 0.81 -5.22
C LEU A 97 -10.62 0.15 -3.85
N GLY A 98 -9.64 0.50 -3.03
CA GLY A 98 -9.47 -0.12 -1.71
C GLY A 98 -8.08 0.08 -1.11
N GLY A 99 -7.81 -0.62 0.00
CA GLY A 99 -6.49 -0.61 0.64
C GLY A 99 -5.44 -1.44 -0.09
N GLY A 100 -4.31 -1.68 0.58
CA GLY A 100 -3.18 -2.45 0.01
C GLY A 100 -3.56 -3.87 -0.46
N VAL A 101 -4.49 -4.53 0.23
CA VAL A 101 -5.04 -5.84 -0.18
C VAL A 101 -5.65 -5.77 -1.58
N ILE A 102 -6.56 -4.82 -1.79
CA ILE A 102 -7.28 -4.65 -3.06
C ILE A 102 -6.33 -4.22 -4.17
N THR A 103 -5.40 -3.29 -3.91
CA THR A 103 -4.46 -2.84 -4.95
C THR A 103 -3.50 -3.95 -5.39
N ASP A 104 -3.00 -4.76 -4.46
CA ASP A 104 -2.07 -5.85 -4.78
C ASP A 104 -2.79 -7.02 -5.47
N LEU A 105 -3.91 -7.47 -4.90
CA LEU A 105 -4.69 -8.59 -5.43
C LEU A 105 -5.29 -8.23 -6.79
N GLY A 106 -5.92 -7.05 -6.89
CA GLY A 106 -6.52 -6.58 -8.14
C GLY A 106 -5.48 -6.31 -9.24
N GLY A 107 -4.32 -5.76 -8.88
CA GLY A 107 -3.19 -5.61 -9.79
C GLY A 107 -2.68 -6.96 -10.31
N PHE A 108 -2.60 -7.98 -9.44
CA PHE A 108 -2.20 -9.33 -9.82
C PHE A 108 -3.23 -10.00 -10.72
N VAL A 109 -4.52 -9.89 -10.37
CA VAL A 109 -5.66 -10.37 -11.16
C VAL A 109 -5.59 -9.78 -12.57
N ALA A 110 -5.48 -8.46 -12.72
CA ALA A 110 -5.41 -7.79 -14.02
C ALA A 110 -4.16 -8.17 -14.82
N SER A 111 -3.01 -8.31 -14.15
CA SER A 111 -1.74 -8.67 -14.79
C SER A 111 -1.72 -10.08 -15.37
N THR A 112 -2.56 -10.98 -14.82
CA THR A 112 -2.57 -12.40 -15.18
C THR A 112 -3.79 -12.79 -16.02
N PHE A 113 -4.90 -12.06 -15.89
CA PHE A 113 -6.09 -12.29 -16.71
C PHE A 113 -5.82 -12.01 -18.18
N LYS A 114 -6.14 -12.98 -19.06
CA LYS A 114 -5.88 -12.93 -20.51
C LYS A 114 -4.43 -12.53 -20.89
N ARG A 115 -3.45 -12.81 -20.02
CA ARG A 115 -2.04 -12.42 -20.12
C ARG A 115 -1.80 -10.91 -19.98
N GLY A 116 -2.64 -10.22 -19.22
CA GLY A 116 -2.55 -8.80 -18.93
C GLY A 116 -3.68 -8.02 -19.56
N ILE A 117 -4.40 -7.29 -18.71
CA ILE A 117 -5.31 -6.20 -19.06
C ILE A 117 -4.92 -4.94 -18.29
N ASP A 118 -5.43 -3.79 -18.72
CA ASP A 118 -5.15 -2.52 -18.05
C ASP A 118 -5.76 -2.51 -16.65
N PHE A 119 -5.08 -1.88 -15.69
CA PHE A 119 -5.64 -1.61 -14.37
C PHE A 119 -5.27 -0.23 -13.85
N ILE A 120 -6.05 0.26 -12.90
CA ILE A 120 -5.92 1.56 -12.24
C ILE A 120 -6.02 1.32 -10.74
N ASN A 121 -5.15 1.94 -9.95
CA ASN A 121 -5.23 1.87 -8.48
C ASN A 121 -5.83 3.15 -7.91
N VAL A 122 -6.82 3.00 -7.03
CA VAL A 122 -7.45 4.08 -6.28
C VAL A 122 -7.36 3.73 -4.78
N PRO A 123 -6.19 3.93 -4.15
CA PRO A 123 -5.99 3.58 -2.76
C PRO A 123 -6.88 4.38 -1.80
N THR A 124 -7.55 3.69 -0.88
CA THR A 124 -8.45 4.31 0.13
C THR A 124 -7.88 4.32 1.54
N THR A 125 -6.73 3.66 1.75
CA THR A 125 -6.01 3.67 3.04
C THR A 125 -4.70 4.43 2.94
N LEU A 126 -4.22 5.00 4.04
CA LEU A 126 -2.94 5.71 4.06
C LEU A 126 -1.79 4.81 3.57
N LEU A 127 -1.74 3.56 4.05
CA LEU A 127 -0.76 2.57 3.60
C LEU A 127 -0.82 2.33 2.09
N GLY A 128 -2.04 2.21 1.54
CA GLY A 128 -2.24 2.06 0.10
C GLY A 128 -1.74 3.27 -0.68
N MET A 129 -1.97 4.48 -0.18
CA MET A 129 -1.60 5.73 -0.83
C MET A 129 -0.09 5.93 -0.90
N VAL A 130 0.62 5.73 0.22
CA VAL A 130 2.07 6.03 0.30
C VAL A 130 2.95 4.86 -0.10
N ASP A 131 2.43 3.63 -0.04
CA ASP A 131 3.20 2.42 -0.31
C ASP A 131 2.52 1.52 -1.36
N ALA A 132 1.56 0.68 -1.01
CA ALA A 132 1.15 -0.46 -1.85
C ALA A 132 0.79 -0.11 -3.31
N SER A 133 0.09 1.01 -3.55
CA SER A 133 -0.34 1.39 -4.90
C SER A 133 0.78 1.86 -5.84
N VAL A 134 1.98 2.16 -5.32
CA VAL A 134 3.11 2.74 -6.06
C VAL A 134 4.26 1.75 -6.18
N GLY A 135 4.71 1.52 -7.42
CA GLY A 135 5.88 0.70 -7.73
C GLY A 135 5.60 -0.70 -8.28
N GLY A 136 4.33 -1.01 -8.56
CA GLY A 136 3.92 -2.11 -9.44
C GLY A 136 4.19 -3.51 -8.92
N LYS A 137 4.46 -3.68 -7.62
CA LYS A 137 4.46 -5.00 -6.99
C LYS A 137 3.01 -5.37 -6.75
N ASN A 138 2.56 -6.45 -7.37
CA ASN A 138 1.21 -6.98 -7.16
C ASN A 138 1.35 -8.44 -6.75
N GLY A 139 0.58 -8.90 -5.78
CA GLY A 139 0.72 -10.28 -5.32
C GLY A 139 -0.32 -10.71 -4.31
N VAL A 140 -0.26 -11.99 -3.99
CA VAL A 140 -1.13 -12.68 -3.03
C VAL A 140 -0.31 -13.63 -2.16
N ASP A 141 -0.92 -14.01 -1.05
CA ASP A 141 -0.32 -14.91 -0.07
C ASP A 141 -0.41 -16.36 -0.53
N LEU A 142 0.54 -17.17 -0.06
CA LEU A 142 0.56 -18.62 -0.27
C LEU A 142 0.55 -19.32 1.08
N GLY A 143 -0.64 -19.71 1.55
CA GLY A 143 -0.82 -20.23 2.91
C GLY A 143 -0.51 -19.13 3.94
N GLY A 144 0.40 -19.38 4.88
CA GLY A 144 0.83 -18.38 5.87
C GLY A 144 1.95 -17.45 5.41
N LEU A 145 2.41 -17.59 4.15
CA LEU A 145 3.53 -16.82 3.63
C LEU A 145 3.05 -15.62 2.80
N LYS A 146 3.40 -14.42 3.27
CA LYS A 146 2.99 -13.15 2.67
C LYS A 146 3.62 -12.93 1.29
N ASN A 147 2.83 -12.42 0.35
CA ASN A 147 3.27 -11.89 -0.96
C ASN A 147 4.19 -12.82 -1.78
N GLN A 148 4.04 -14.14 -1.67
CA GLN A 148 4.93 -15.10 -2.34
C GLN A 148 4.63 -15.29 -3.84
N ILE A 149 3.38 -15.07 -4.25
CA ILE A 149 2.96 -15.22 -5.65
C ILE A 149 2.60 -13.83 -6.17
N GLY A 150 3.25 -13.39 -7.24
CA GLY A 150 3.03 -12.03 -7.72
C GLY A 150 3.63 -11.71 -9.09
N THR A 151 3.50 -10.44 -9.45
CA THR A 151 4.01 -9.82 -10.68
C THR A 151 4.62 -8.47 -10.38
N ILE A 152 5.54 -8.02 -11.25
CA ILE A 152 5.95 -6.62 -11.32
C ILE A 152 5.30 -6.03 -12.57
N ASN A 153 4.18 -5.34 -12.39
CA ASN A 153 3.43 -4.69 -13.47
C ASN A 153 2.83 -3.37 -12.98
N SER A 154 2.89 -2.33 -13.81
CA SER A 154 2.46 -0.98 -13.41
C SER A 154 1.02 -0.69 -13.85
N PRO A 155 0.26 0.08 -13.05
CA PRO A 155 -1.07 0.54 -13.46
C PRO A 155 -0.98 1.54 -14.60
N GLN A 156 -2.10 1.86 -15.24
CA GLN A 156 -2.20 2.98 -16.18
C GLN A 156 -2.12 4.34 -15.46
N MET A 157 -2.63 4.40 -14.22
CA MET A 157 -2.51 5.55 -13.33
C MET A 157 -2.76 5.13 -11.88
N VAL A 158 -2.34 5.97 -10.93
CA VAL A 158 -2.75 5.90 -9.53
C VAL A 158 -3.52 7.18 -9.20
N LEU A 159 -4.67 7.03 -8.54
CA LEU A 159 -5.53 8.12 -8.08
C LEU A 159 -5.54 8.14 -6.56
N ILE A 160 -4.87 9.12 -5.95
CA ILE A 160 -4.89 9.32 -4.50
C ILE A 160 -5.90 10.42 -4.18
N ASP A 161 -6.93 10.09 -3.40
CA ASP A 161 -7.85 11.08 -2.84
C ASP A 161 -7.82 10.97 -1.32
N THR A 162 -7.28 12.00 -0.67
CA THR A 162 -7.09 12.01 0.79
C THR A 162 -8.41 12.13 1.55
N ALA A 163 -9.52 12.45 0.88
CA ALA A 163 -10.84 12.47 1.49
C ALA A 163 -11.26 11.09 2.03
N TYR A 164 -10.82 9.98 1.39
CA TYR A 164 -11.09 8.62 1.89
C TYR A 164 -10.52 8.36 3.29
N LEU A 165 -9.50 9.12 3.72
CA LEU A 165 -8.93 8.97 5.05
C LEU A 165 -9.87 9.41 6.18
N GLN A 166 -10.93 10.15 5.87
CA GLN A 166 -11.93 10.60 6.87
C GLN A 166 -12.72 9.44 7.48
N THR A 167 -12.91 8.36 6.72
CA THR A 167 -13.62 7.14 7.17
C THR A 167 -12.66 6.05 7.66
N LEU A 168 -11.35 6.25 7.48
CA LEU A 168 -10.34 5.25 7.83
C LEU A 168 -10.20 5.08 9.36
N PRO A 169 -10.23 3.84 9.89
CA PRO A 169 -9.98 3.59 11.29
C PRO A 169 -8.61 4.11 11.75
N GLN A 170 -8.54 4.65 12.98
CA GLN A 170 -7.33 5.29 13.51
C GLN A 170 -6.13 4.34 13.64
N ASN A 171 -6.37 3.06 13.87
CA ASN A 171 -5.32 2.03 13.86
C ASN A 171 -4.75 1.80 12.45
N GLU A 172 -5.58 1.85 11.40
CA GLU A 172 -5.12 1.76 10.00
C GLU A 172 -4.39 3.03 9.56
N MET A 173 -4.84 4.19 10.04
CA MET A 173 -4.10 5.45 9.89
C MET A 173 -2.70 5.34 10.52
N ARG A 174 -2.60 4.85 11.76
CA ARG A 174 -1.30 4.59 12.43
C ARG A 174 -0.46 3.58 11.64
N SER A 175 -1.06 2.53 11.11
CA SER A 175 -0.37 1.52 10.30
C SER A 175 0.29 2.15 9.06
N GLY A 176 -0.43 2.96 8.29
CA GLY A 176 0.14 3.67 7.13
C GLY A 176 1.23 4.68 7.50
N LEU A 177 1.15 5.30 8.68
CA LEU A 177 2.16 6.25 9.16
C LEU A 177 3.55 5.60 9.32
N ALA A 178 3.62 4.29 9.58
CA ALA A 178 4.89 3.56 9.68
C ALA A 178 5.72 3.70 8.38
N GLU A 179 5.07 3.64 7.22
CA GLU A 179 5.75 3.75 5.94
C GLU A 179 6.17 5.18 5.61
N MET A 180 5.41 6.17 6.05
CA MET A 180 5.82 7.57 5.97
C MET A 180 7.08 7.83 6.82
N LEU A 181 7.10 7.33 8.06
CA LEU A 181 8.29 7.40 8.92
C LEU A 181 9.50 6.73 8.28
N LYS A 182 9.31 5.54 7.69
CA LYS A 182 10.33 4.82 6.93
C LYS A 182 10.92 5.69 5.83
N HIS A 183 10.09 6.33 5.01
CA HIS A 183 10.56 7.20 3.92
C HIS A 183 11.46 8.34 4.39
N GLY A 184 11.12 8.97 5.53
CA GLY A 184 12.00 9.99 6.14
C GLY A 184 13.34 9.40 6.57
N LEU A 185 13.33 8.28 7.27
CA LEU A 185 14.54 7.64 7.79
C LEU A 185 15.51 7.18 6.71
N ILE A 186 15.00 6.74 5.54
CA ILE A 186 15.85 6.18 4.48
C ILE A 186 16.30 7.20 3.45
N ALA A 187 15.63 8.35 3.33
CA ALA A 187 15.85 9.24 2.19
C ALA A 187 15.77 10.75 2.50
N ASP A 188 15.03 11.18 3.52
CA ASP A 188 14.79 12.60 3.73
C ASP A 188 14.68 12.97 5.22
N ALA A 189 15.79 13.49 5.76
CA ALA A 189 15.88 13.92 7.15
C ALA A 189 15.00 15.15 7.45
N ASP A 190 14.68 15.98 6.46
CA ASP A 190 13.84 17.16 6.63
C ASP A 190 12.38 16.72 6.77
N TYR A 191 11.96 15.81 5.89
CA TYR A 191 10.67 15.13 5.99
C TYR A 191 10.51 14.37 7.32
N TRP A 192 11.53 13.60 7.74
CA TRP A 192 11.53 12.94 9.06
C TRP A 192 11.27 13.91 10.22
N ARG A 193 11.83 15.13 10.16
CA ARG A 193 11.71 16.12 11.23
C ARG A 193 10.27 16.60 11.45
N HIS A 194 9.38 16.47 10.47
CA HIS A 194 7.96 16.78 10.64
C HIS A 194 7.27 15.84 11.65
N PHE A 195 7.76 14.60 11.80
CA PHE A 195 7.16 13.61 12.71
C PHE A 195 7.70 13.67 14.14
N ASN A 196 8.65 14.56 14.44
CA ASN A 196 9.18 14.71 15.80
C ASN A 196 8.12 15.18 16.81
N ASP A 197 7.06 15.85 16.33
CA ASP A 197 5.97 16.34 17.17
C ASP A 197 4.64 16.25 16.42
N LEU A 198 3.99 15.10 16.50
CA LEU A 198 2.72 14.82 15.83
C LEU A 198 1.57 15.71 16.34
N SER A 199 1.69 16.29 17.53
CA SER A 199 0.68 17.21 18.07
C SER A 199 0.54 18.49 17.24
N LYS A 200 1.52 18.76 16.36
CA LYS A 200 1.56 19.92 15.47
C LYS A 200 1.12 19.62 14.04
N ILE A 201 0.78 18.37 13.71
CA ILE A 201 0.37 18.00 12.35
C ILE A 201 -1.15 18.22 12.23
N ASP A 202 -1.56 19.14 11.37
CA ASP A 202 -2.96 19.33 10.99
C ASP A 202 -3.31 18.51 9.73
N PHE A 203 -4.60 18.29 9.46
CA PHE A 203 -5.10 17.58 8.30
C PHE A 203 -4.64 18.23 6.97
N ALA A 204 -4.56 19.56 6.92
CA ALA A 204 -4.06 20.29 5.75
C ALA A 204 -2.56 20.04 5.49
N ASP A 205 -1.76 19.83 6.54
CA ASP A 205 -0.36 19.44 6.41
C ASP A 205 -0.23 17.97 5.96
N PHE A 206 -1.25 17.15 6.26
CA PHE A 206 -1.23 15.72 5.97
C PHE A 206 -1.28 15.40 4.48
N ASP A 207 -2.04 16.16 3.68
CA ASP A 207 -2.05 16.05 2.21
C ASP A 207 -0.65 16.25 1.62
N GLU A 208 0.06 17.28 2.08
CA GLU A 208 1.41 17.59 1.62
C GLU A 208 2.42 16.53 2.09
N LEU A 209 2.29 16.02 3.32
CA LEU A 209 3.12 14.92 3.81
C LEU A 209 2.90 13.63 3.01
N ILE A 210 1.66 13.29 2.67
CA ILE A 210 1.35 12.15 1.79
C ILE A 210 1.99 12.35 0.41
N HIS A 211 1.85 13.54 -0.18
CA HIS A 211 2.47 13.86 -1.47
C HIS A 211 3.99 13.67 -1.42
N GLN A 212 4.66 14.24 -0.42
CA GLN A 212 6.10 14.11 -0.24
C GLN A 212 6.53 12.65 -0.01
N SER A 213 5.77 11.88 0.77
CA SER A 213 5.99 10.46 0.97
C SER A 213 5.99 9.70 -0.38
N VAL A 214 5.00 9.97 -1.23
CA VAL A 214 4.89 9.38 -2.57
C VAL A 214 6.04 9.82 -3.46
N VAL A 215 6.45 11.09 -3.40
CA VAL A 215 7.63 11.60 -4.14
C VAL A 215 8.89 10.84 -3.74
N ILE A 216 9.14 10.67 -2.44
CA ILE A 216 10.31 9.93 -1.93
C ILE A 216 10.32 8.50 -2.47
N LYS A 217 9.21 7.77 -2.31
CA LYS A 217 9.09 6.40 -2.80
C LYS A 217 9.26 6.34 -4.32
N ASN A 218 8.59 7.21 -5.06
CA ASN A 218 8.65 7.25 -6.51
C ASN A 218 10.08 7.53 -7.01
N ASN A 219 10.83 8.44 -6.37
CA ASN A 219 12.22 8.71 -6.72
C ASN A 219 13.12 7.47 -6.56
N ILE A 220 12.88 6.66 -5.52
CA ILE A 220 13.61 5.41 -5.30
C ILE A 220 13.21 4.35 -6.34
N VAL A 221 11.91 4.17 -6.55
CA VAL A 221 11.35 3.18 -7.49
C VAL A 221 11.77 3.47 -8.93
N THR A 222 11.78 4.74 -9.34
CA THR A 222 12.14 5.14 -10.70
C THR A 222 13.63 4.90 -11.00
N GLN A 223 14.50 5.02 -10.00
CA GLN A 223 15.93 4.71 -10.10
C GLN A 223 16.21 3.21 -10.15
N ASP A 224 15.41 2.37 -9.49
CA ASP A 224 15.61 0.92 -9.43
C ASP A 224 14.29 0.15 -9.51
N PRO A 225 13.74 -0.03 -10.73
CA PRO A 225 12.40 -0.60 -10.92
C PRO A 225 12.30 -2.08 -10.52
N THR A 226 13.42 -2.81 -10.51
CA THR A 226 13.45 -4.26 -10.25
C THR A 226 14.00 -4.62 -8.87
N GLU A 227 14.23 -3.63 -8.01
CA GLU A 227 14.64 -3.82 -6.61
C GLU A 227 15.98 -4.54 -6.41
N ASN A 228 16.94 -4.28 -7.28
CA ASN A 228 18.26 -4.92 -7.20
C ASN A 228 19.30 -4.10 -6.42
N GLY A 229 19.05 -2.81 -6.22
CA GLY A 229 19.94 -1.82 -5.59
C GLY A 229 19.21 -0.93 -4.59
N ILE A 230 19.14 0.37 -4.87
CA ILE A 230 18.67 1.40 -3.91
C ILE A 230 17.25 1.15 -3.42
N ARG A 231 16.39 0.50 -4.22
CA ARG A 231 15.00 0.23 -3.83
C ARG A 231 14.89 -0.75 -2.66
N LYS A 232 15.93 -1.53 -2.36
CA LYS A 232 16.00 -2.34 -1.12
C LYS A 232 15.92 -1.51 0.16
N ALA A 233 16.26 -0.22 0.11
CA ALA A 233 16.08 0.67 1.26
C ALA A 233 14.60 0.79 1.69
N LEU A 234 13.64 0.60 0.77
CA LEU A 234 12.22 0.54 1.10
C LEU A 234 11.84 -0.67 1.96
N ASN A 235 12.73 -1.65 2.10
CA ASN A 235 12.53 -2.80 2.99
C ASN A 235 13.11 -2.57 4.39
N PHE A 236 13.51 -1.34 4.74
CA PHE A 236 13.90 -1.01 6.12
C PHE A 236 12.75 -1.34 7.08
N GLY A 237 13.07 -2.12 8.12
CA GLY A 237 12.12 -2.70 9.07
C GLY A 237 11.39 -3.95 8.60
N HIS A 238 11.42 -4.32 7.32
CA HIS A 238 10.60 -5.39 6.76
C HIS A 238 11.15 -6.79 7.00
N THR A 239 12.47 -6.96 7.14
CA THR A 239 13.03 -8.29 7.40
C THR A 239 12.55 -8.83 8.74
N LEU A 240 12.73 -8.04 9.81
CA LEU A 240 12.23 -8.41 11.14
C LEU A 240 10.71 -8.20 11.25
N GLY A 241 10.18 -7.16 10.61
CA GLY A 241 8.76 -6.83 10.64
C GLY A 241 7.89 -7.94 10.06
N HIS A 242 8.19 -8.48 8.88
CA HIS A 242 7.41 -9.57 8.31
C HIS A 242 7.46 -10.84 9.16
N ALA A 243 8.62 -11.19 9.75
CA ALA A 243 8.70 -12.34 10.64
C ALA A 243 7.81 -12.16 11.90
N ILE A 244 7.77 -10.95 12.47
CA ILE A 244 6.87 -10.58 13.57
C ILE A 244 5.41 -10.65 13.11
N GLU A 245 5.07 -10.07 11.97
CA GLU A 245 3.72 -10.07 11.42
C GLU A 245 3.21 -11.50 11.18
N SER A 246 3.99 -12.33 10.49
CA SER A 246 3.67 -13.74 10.21
C SER A 246 3.45 -14.55 11.50
N ARG A 247 4.25 -14.31 12.55
CA ARG A 247 4.08 -14.97 13.85
C ARG A 247 2.74 -14.62 14.52
N PHE A 248 2.29 -13.38 14.36
CA PHE A 248 1.08 -12.86 15.01
C PHE A 248 -0.18 -13.02 14.16
N LEU A 249 -0.06 -13.37 12.88
CA LEU A 249 -1.18 -13.55 11.95
C LEU A 249 -2.24 -14.55 12.45
N LEU A 250 -1.82 -15.61 13.16
CA LEU A 250 -2.71 -16.66 13.69
C LEU A 250 -3.14 -16.44 15.15
N LYS A 251 -2.73 -15.32 15.78
CA LYS A 251 -3.19 -14.97 17.14
C LYS A 251 -4.58 -14.33 17.09
N GLU A 252 -5.30 -14.33 18.22
CA GLU A 252 -6.64 -13.74 18.33
C GLU A 252 -6.71 -12.26 17.91
N LYS A 253 -5.60 -11.53 18.12
CA LYS A 253 -5.43 -10.17 17.63
C LYS A 253 -4.17 -10.10 16.76
N PRO A 254 -4.32 -10.23 15.43
CA PRO A 254 -3.23 -10.01 14.48
C PRO A 254 -2.67 -8.59 14.62
N LEU A 255 -1.38 -8.46 14.36
CA LEU A 255 -0.75 -7.15 14.21
C LEU A 255 -1.09 -6.58 12.84
N LEU A 256 -1.26 -5.26 12.77
CA LEU A 256 -1.27 -4.56 11.50
C LEU A 256 0.15 -4.48 10.94
N HIS A 257 0.26 -4.44 9.61
CA HIS A 257 1.53 -4.32 8.90
C HIS A 257 2.44 -3.23 9.48
N GLY A 258 1.93 -2.00 9.61
CA GLY A 258 2.73 -0.89 10.12
C GLY A 258 3.19 -1.04 11.58
N GLU A 259 2.44 -1.77 12.42
CA GLU A 259 2.88 -2.07 13.80
C GLU A 259 4.10 -3.00 13.79
N ALA A 260 4.08 -4.01 12.91
CA ALA A 260 5.18 -4.95 12.75
C ALA A 260 6.40 -4.27 12.12
N ILE A 261 6.22 -3.46 11.06
CA ILE A 261 7.30 -2.71 10.43
C ILE A 261 7.91 -1.68 11.40
N ALA A 262 7.11 -1.00 12.21
CA ALA A 262 7.60 -0.09 13.24
C ALA A 262 8.52 -0.80 14.26
N ALA A 263 8.11 -1.98 14.73
CA ALA A 263 8.96 -2.80 15.61
C ALA A 263 10.25 -3.25 14.90
N GLY A 264 10.14 -3.67 13.64
CA GLY A 264 11.27 -4.02 12.79
C GLY A 264 12.26 -2.86 12.63
N MET A 265 11.80 -1.64 12.34
CA MET A 265 12.64 -0.45 12.24
C MET A 265 13.40 -0.16 13.54
N ILE A 266 12.77 -0.30 14.70
CA ILE A 266 13.45 -0.15 16.00
C ILE A 266 14.55 -1.21 16.17
N MET A 267 14.26 -2.47 15.83
CA MET A 267 15.23 -3.56 15.99
C MET A 267 16.39 -3.45 15.00
N GLU A 268 16.12 -3.12 13.73
CA GLU A 268 17.15 -2.90 12.72
C GLU A 268 18.02 -1.69 13.06
N SER A 269 17.43 -0.61 13.58
CA SER A 269 18.18 0.55 14.08
C SER A 269 19.08 0.20 15.27
N PHE A 270 18.61 -0.67 16.17
CA PHE A 270 19.45 -1.19 17.25
C PHE A 270 20.63 -2.00 16.71
N ILE A 271 20.41 -2.84 15.70
CA ILE A 271 21.48 -3.59 15.04
C ILE A 271 22.49 -2.63 14.38
N ALA A 272 22.00 -1.60 13.69
CA ALA A 272 22.84 -0.57 13.07
C ALA A 272 23.70 0.16 14.11
N MET A 273 23.13 0.56 15.25
CA MET A 273 23.86 1.13 16.38
C MET A 273 24.94 0.17 16.91
N ARG A 274 24.59 -1.11 17.11
CA ARG A 274 25.55 -2.14 17.57
C ARG A 274 26.68 -2.40 16.57
N LYS A 275 26.47 -2.09 15.30
CA LYS A 275 27.47 -2.16 14.22
C LYS A 275 28.22 -0.84 14.00
N ASN A 276 28.00 0.18 14.84
CA ASN A 276 28.57 1.53 14.71
C ASN A 276 28.18 2.24 13.40
N LEU A 277 27.02 1.91 12.83
CA LEU A 277 26.44 2.59 11.65
C LEU A 277 25.51 3.74 12.06
N LEU A 278 25.00 3.70 13.30
CA LEU A 278 24.26 4.78 13.95
C LEU A 278 24.91 5.09 15.31
N SER A 279 24.84 6.34 15.72
CA SER A 279 25.12 6.75 17.10
C SER A 279 24.02 6.30 18.05
N ALA A 280 24.33 6.28 19.35
CA ALA A 280 23.33 5.99 20.38
C ALA A 280 22.22 7.06 20.44
N GLU A 281 22.54 8.31 20.08
CA GLU A 281 21.60 9.42 20.04
C GLU A 281 20.59 9.25 18.89
N GLU A 282 21.07 8.94 17.68
CA GLU A 282 20.21 8.67 16.52
C GLU A 282 19.28 7.48 16.77
N TYR A 283 19.80 6.38 17.31
CA TYR A 283 18.97 5.23 17.68
C TYR A 283 17.89 5.62 18.70
N LEU A 284 18.25 6.40 19.72
CA LEU A 284 17.30 6.81 20.75
C LEU A 284 16.22 7.74 20.16
N GLN A 285 16.58 8.63 19.25
CA GLN A 285 15.61 9.48 18.54
C GLN A 285 14.61 8.63 17.75
N ILE A 286 15.09 7.70 16.92
CA ILE A 286 14.24 6.79 16.13
C ILE A 286 13.29 6.03 17.05
N LYS A 287 13.83 5.42 18.10
CA LYS A 287 13.05 4.64 19.07
C LYS A 287 12.00 5.48 19.78
N THR A 288 12.32 6.71 20.18
CA THR A 288 11.40 7.60 20.88
C THR A 288 10.28 8.08 19.98
N VAL A 289 10.58 8.49 18.74
CA VAL A 289 9.54 8.94 17.79
C VAL A 289 8.60 7.78 17.45
N ILE A 290 9.14 6.63 17.03
CA ILE A 290 8.32 5.45 16.70
C ILE A 290 7.54 4.97 17.94
N GLY A 291 8.18 4.91 19.11
CA GLY A 291 7.53 4.48 20.36
C GLY A 291 6.49 5.45 20.91
N SER A 292 6.42 6.69 20.41
CA SER A 292 5.32 7.62 20.71
C SER A 292 4.07 7.35 19.88
N ILE A 293 4.22 6.63 18.76
CA ILE A 293 3.15 6.31 17.80
C ILE A 293 2.68 4.88 17.95
N PHE A 294 3.58 3.93 18.19
CA PHE A 294 3.30 2.51 18.17
C PHE A 294 3.39 1.90 19.56
N ASP A 295 2.43 1.04 19.88
CA ASP A 295 2.42 0.33 21.14
C ASP A 295 3.53 -0.71 21.19
N LYS A 296 4.09 -0.94 22.39
CA LYS A 296 5.15 -1.93 22.56
C LYS A 296 4.59 -3.34 22.36
N ILE A 297 5.16 -4.08 21.42
CA ILE A 297 4.92 -5.51 21.25
C ILE A 297 5.72 -6.27 22.30
N ASN A 298 5.06 -7.18 23.01
CA ASN A 298 5.71 -8.09 23.95
C ASN A 298 5.87 -9.46 23.29
N PHE A 299 7.07 -10.01 23.40
CA PHE A 299 7.42 -11.34 22.92
C PHE A 299 7.68 -12.25 24.13
N ASP A 300 7.12 -13.45 24.12
CA ASP A 300 7.60 -14.54 24.97
C ASP A 300 8.71 -15.34 24.27
N ASP A 301 9.32 -16.30 24.98
CA ASP A 301 10.44 -17.09 24.42
C ASP A 301 10.01 -17.87 23.16
N GLN A 302 8.76 -18.34 23.12
CA GLN A 302 8.22 -19.08 21.97
C GLN A 302 8.02 -18.15 20.76
N ASP A 303 7.54 -16.92 20.98
CA ASP A 303 7.44 -15.90 19.96
C ASP A 303 8.81 -15.62 19.34
N ILE A 304 9.86 -15.48 20.15
CA ILE A 304 11.23 -15.22 19.69
C ILE A 304 11.74 -16.38 18.84
N ASP A 305 11.60 -17.62 19.30
CA ASP A 305 12.06 -18.80 18.58
C ASP A 305 11.40 -18.90 17.19
N THR A 306 10.07 -18.74 17.12
CA THR A 306 9.35 -18.80 15.84
C THR A 306 9.69 -17.62 14.93
N ILE A 307 9.86 -16.40 15.46
CA ILE A 307 10.29 -15.25 14.66
C ILE A 307 11.66 -15.53 14.03
N ILE A 308 12.59 -16.14 14.77
CA ILE A 308 13.91 -16.52 14.24
C ILE A 308 13.80 -17.57 13.12
N GLU A 309 12.87 -18.52 13.22
CA GLU A 309 12.63 -19.53 12.17
C GLU A 309 12.03 -18.94 10.88
N LEU A 310 11.33 -17.81 10.98
CA LEU A 310 10.68 -17.13 9.85
C LEU A 310 11.60 -16.16 9.08
N LEU A 311 12.82 -15.90 9.59
CA LEU A 311 13.84 -15.04 8.96
C LEU A 311 14.68 -15.79 7.92
#